data_AF-A0A0W1GJ75-F1
#
_entry.id   AF-A0A0W1GJ75-F1
#
_cell.length_a   1.000
_cell.length_b   1.000
_cell.length_c   1.000
_cell.angle_alpha   90.00
_cell.angle_beta   90.00
_cell.angle_gamma   90.00
#
_symmetry.space_group_name_H-M   'P 1'
#
loop_
_entity.id
_entity.type
_entity.pdbx_description
1 polymer ?
#
loop_
_entity_poly.entity_id
_entity_poly.type
_entity_poly.pdbx_seq_one_letter_code
_entity_poly.pdbx_strand_id
1 'polypeptide(L)'
;MSMIAVFIGRLFIAVIFIVSGINKLIHVSDTNAMISAAGLPGGLAVPTGLFELIAGICIALGIYARLFSILLAGFVLLTILFFHRDFTDPMQAMAAMKNLAIAGGLLCLFGYGNTRWSYDALRRRRHDEIAAHEAELRAVRAEGRAEAIDAPVVARRPW
;
A
#
# COMPACT_ATOMS: atom_id res chain seq x y z
N MET A 1 -3.70 17.59 -13.17
CA MET A 1 -2.71 18.27 -12.29
C MET A 1 -2.46 17.52 -10.98
N SER A 2 -3.46 17.01 -10.26
CA SER A 2 -3.26 16.29 -8.97
C SER A 2 -2.52 14.94 -9.05
N MET A 3 -2.55 14.24 -10.19
CA MET A 3 -2.00 12.88 -10.30
C MET A 3 -0.47 12.80 -10.32
N ILE A 4 0.19 13.73 -11.01
CA ILE A 4 1.66 13.80 -11.06
C ILE A 4 2.22 14.11 -9.67
N ALA A 5 1.58 15.04 -8.94
CA ALA A 5 1.96 15.38 -7.57
C ALA A 5 1.87 14.18 -6.62
N VAL A 6 0.82 13.35 -6.72
CA VAL A 6 0.69 12.14 -5.90
C VAL A 6 1.75 11.10 -6.25
N PHE A 7 2.06 10.92 -7.54
CA PHE A 7 3.12 10.01 -7.97
C PHE A 7 4.49 10.44 -7.45
N ILE A 8 4.84 11.72 -7.61
CA ILE A 8 6.10 12.29 -7.12
C ILE A 8 6.16 12.22 -5.59
N GLY A 9 5.07 12.55 -4.89
CA GLY A 9 4.99 12.46 -3.44
C GLY A 9 5.22 11.04 -2.92
N ARG A 10 4.63 10.03 -3.59
CA ARG A 10 4.90 8.62 -3.28
C ARG A 10 6.35 8.24 -3.48
N LEU A 11 6.96 8.71 -4.56
CA LEU A 11 8.36 8.43 -4.85
C LEU A 11 9.29 9.05 -3.80
N PHE A 12 9.03 10.29 -3.38
CA PHE A 12 9.81 10.95 -2.33
C PHE A 12 9.71 10.23 -0.99
N ILE A 13 8.50 9.82 -0.58
CA ILE A 13 8.31 9.03 0.63
C ILE A 13 9.05 7.68 0.51
N ALA A 14 8.90 6.99 -0.62
CA ALA A 14 9.52 5.69 -0.85
C ALA A 14 11.05 5.72 -0.80
N VAL A 15 11.68 6.73 -1.41
CA VAL A 15 13.14 6.87 -1.46
C VAL A 15 13.76 6.92 -0.07
N ILE A 16 13.11 7.61 0.88
CA ILE A 16 13.58 7.69 2.27
C ILE A 16 13.71 6.28 2.88
N PHE A 17 12.70 5.42 2.68
CA PHE A 17 12.70 4.06 3.22
C PHE A 17 13.64 3.12 2.47
N ILE A 18 13.76 3.27 1.15
CA ILE A 18 14.69 2.47 0.34
C ILE A 18 16.13 2.74 0.79
N VAL A 19 16.50 4.03 0.88
CA VAL A 19 17.85 4.42 1.32
C VAL A 19 18.08 4.02 2.77
N SER A 20 17.08 4.22 3.66
CA SER A 20 17.22 3.82 5.06
C SER A 20 17.36 2.31 5.23
N GLY A 21 16.59 1.50 4.49
CA GLY A 21 16.66 0.05 4.51
C GLY A 21 18.00 -0.48 4.00
N ILE A 22 18.51 0.07 2.89
CA ILE A 22 19.85 -0.26 2.37
C ILE A 22 20.92 0.05 3.42
N ASN A 23 20.89 1.24 4.03
CA ASN A 23 21.87 1.61 5.05
C ASN A 23 21.84 0.67 6.25
N LYS A 24 20.66 0.22 6.70
CA LYS A 24 20.53 -0.75 7.79
C LYS A 24 21.08 -2.14 7.42
N LEU A 25 20.97 -2.54 6.15
CA LEU A 25 21.47 -3.81 5.65
C LEU A 25 22.99 -3.81 5.37
N ILE A 26 23.57 -2.64 5.08
CA ILE A 26 25.03 -2.48 4.96
C ILE A 26 25.66 -2.38 6.36
N HIS A 27 25.06 -1.61 7.26
CA HIS A 27 25.55 -1.34 8.61
C HIS A 27 24.77 -2.10 9.68
N VAL A 28 24.71 -3.43 9.53
CA VAL A 28 23.93 -4.30 10.44
C VAL A 28 24.48 -4.25 11.87
N SER A 29 25.80 -4.20 12.04
CA SER A 29 26.46 -4.10 13.35
C SER A 29 26.01 -2.86 14.11
N ASP A 30 26.06 -1.71 13.44
CA ASP A 30 25.80 -0.39 14.03
C ASP A 30 24.31 -0.27 14.36
N THR A 31 23.46 -0.76 13.45
CA THR A 31 22.01 -0.80 13.66
C THR A 31 21.65 -1.71 14.83
N ASN A 32 22.26 -2.89 14.96
CA ASN A 32 22.03 -3.78 16.10
C ASN A 32 22.52 -3.17 17.41
N ALA A 33 23.63 -2.43 17.40
CA ALA A 33 24.12 -1.71 18.57
C ALA A 33 23.11 -0.63 19.00
N MET A 34 22.57 0.14 18.06
CA MET A 34 21.51 1.13 18.34
C MET A 34 20.23 0.48 18.88
N ILE A 35 19.76 -0.61 18.27
CA ILE A 35 18.56 -1.35 18.72
C ILE A 35 18.75 -1.90 20.14
N SER A 36 19.93 -2.46 20.42
CA SER A 36 20.25 -2.98 21.75
C SER A 36 20.31 -1.86 22.79
N ALA A 37 20.86 -0.70 22.43
CA ALA A 37 20.87 0.50 23.27
C ALA A 37 19.46 1.04 23.56
N ALA A 38 18.51 0.82 22.64
CA ALA A 38 17.09 1.17 22.84
C ALA A 38 16.32 0.16 23.71
N GLY A 39 16.96 -0.93 24.17
CA GLY A 39 16.36 -1.97 25.01
C GLY A 39 15.57 -3.03 24.24
N LEU A 40 15.76 -3.13 22.92
CA LEU A 40 15.11 -4.12 22.07
C LEU A 40 16.02 -5.34 21.85
N PRO A 41 15.46 -6.53 21.58
CA PRO A 41 16.24 -7.73 21.29
C PRO A 41 17.18 -7.52 20.09
N GLY A 42 18.44 -7.93 20.25
CA GLY A 42 19.41 -7.96 19.16
C GLY A 42 18.96 -8.88 18.02
N GLY A 43 19.29 -8.51 16.78
CA GLY A 43 18.93 -9.27 15.58
C GLY A 43 17.75 -8.70 14.79
N LEU A 44 17.10 -7.64 15.29
CA LEU A 44 16.04 -6.93 14.56
C LEU A 44 16.56 -6.04 13.42
N ALA A 45 17.87 -5.75 13.33
CA ALA A 45 18.43 -4.91 12.28
C ALA A 45 18.14 -5.44 10.86
N VAL A 46 18.32 -6.74 10.62
CA VAL A 46 18.08 -7.34 9.30
C VAL A 46 16.59 -7.38 8.94
N PRO A 47 15.68 -7.87 9.81
CA PRO A 47 14.24 -7.82 9.54
C PRO A 47 13.71 -6.40 9.31
N THR A 48 14.15 -5.43 10.11
CA THR A 48 13.69 -4.04 9.98
C THR A 48 14.22 -3.38 8.70
N GLY A 49 15.49 -3.57 8.36
CA GLY A 49 16.06 -3.08 7.11
C GLY A 49 15.41 -3.70 5.87
N LEU A 50 15.15 -5.00 5.90
CA LEU A 50 14.46 -5.70 4.81
C LEU A 50 13.00 -5.25 4.67
N PHE A 51 12.31 -5.08 5.80
CA PHE A 51 10.94 -4.57 5.83
C PHE A 51 10.85 -3.17 5.23
N GLU A 52 11.72 -2.24 5.63
CA GLU A 52 11.75 -0.88 5.08
C GLU A 52 12.04 -0.86 3.59
N LEU A 53 12.97 -1.70 3.13
CA LEU A 53 13.33 -1.79 1.72
C LEU A 53 12.16 -2.29 0.88
N ILE A 54 11.56 -3.42 1.29
CA ILE A 54 10.41 -4.01 0.58
C ILE A 54 9.22 -3.04 0.60
N ALA A 55 8.90 -2.48 1.77
CA ALA A 55 7.78 -1.57 1.92
C ALA A 55 7.98 -0.27 1.11
N GLY A 56 9.20 0.26 1.06
CA GLY A 56 9.56 1.40 0.22
C GLY A 56 9.36 1.12 -1.27
N ILE A 57 9.83 -0.04 -1.76
CA ILE A 57 9.64 -0.47 -3.15
C ILE A 57 8.14 -0.67 -3.47
N CYS A 58 7.39 -1.30 -2.56
CA CYS A 58 5.94 -1.48 -2.72
C CYS A 58 5.20 -0.14 -2.79
N ILE A 59 5.57 0.86 -1.98
CA ILE A 59 5.01 2.22 -2.05
C ILE A 59 5.41 2.92 -3.34
N ALA A 60 6.65 2.77 -3.81
CA ALA A 60 7.12 3.36 -5.07
C ALA A 60 6.33 2.80 -6.27
N LEU A 61 6.21 1.47 -6.37
CA LEU A 61 5.49 0.78 -7.44
C LEU A 61 3.96 0.88 -7.30
N GLY A 62 3.47 1.13 -6.09
CA GLY A 62 2.04 1.29 -5.83
C GLY A 62 1.31 -0.02 -5.65
N ILE A 63 2.05 -1.04 -5.25
CA ILE A 63 1.58 -2.39 -4.97
C ILE A 63 1.28 -2.46 -3.48
N TYR A 64 0.03 -2.69 -3.09
CA TYR A 64 -0.40 -2.67 -1.68
C TYR A 64 0.00 -1.40 -0.92
N ALA A 65 0.08 -0.26 -1.62
CA ALA A 65 0.59 0.99 -1.05
C ALA A 65 -0.17 1.37 0.23
N ARG A 66 -1.48 1.14 0.29
CA ARG A 66 -2.30 1.40 1.47
C ARG A 66 -1.86 0.58 2.69
N LEU A 67 -1.60 -0.72 2.51
CA LEU A 67 -1.17 -1.60 3.60
C LEU A 67 0.23 -1.22 4.09
N PHE A 68 1.16 -1.00 3.17
CA PHE A 68 2.52 -0.62 3.53
C PHE A 68 2.59 0.79 4.12
N SER A 69 1.74 1.73 3.70
CA SER A 69 1.69 3.06 4.30
C SER A 69 1.28 3.05 5.77
N ILE A 70 0.26 2.26 6.15
CA ILE A 70 -0.15 2.19 7.56
C ILE A 70 0.91 1.46 8.42
N LEU A 71 1.50 0.38 7.90
CA LEU A 71 2.56 -0.35 8.59
C LEU A 71 3.81 0.51 8.79
N LEU A 72 4.25 1.23 7.75
CA LEU A 72 5.38 2.17 7.84
C LEU A 72 5.07 3.35 8.76
N ALA A 73 3.83 3.87 8.76
CA ALA A 73 3.45 4.96 9.66
C ALA A 73 3.57 4.51 11.12
N GLY A 74 3.06 3.32 11.45
CA GLY A 74 3.25 2.72 12.77
C GLY A 74 4.72 2.53 13.10
N PHE A 75 5.50 1.95 12.18
CA PHE A 75 6.94 1.74 12.36
C PHE A 75 7.70 3.05 12.65
N VAL A 76 7.41 4.13 11.91
CA VAL A 76 8.03 5.44 12.12
C VAL A 76 7.63 6.07 13.46
N LEU A 77 6.38 5.87 13.91
CA LEU A 77 5.97 6.31 15.25
C LEU A 77 6.68 5.53 16.35
N LEU A 78 6.86 4.22 16.17
CA LEU A 78 7.68 3.40 17.07
C LEU A 78 9.13 3.91 17.12
N THR A 79 9.76 4.24 15.98
CA THR A 79 11.14 4.74 16.01
C THR A 79 11.28 6.10 16.71
N ILE A 80 10.27 6.97 16.65
CA ILE A 80 10.25 8.19 17.47
C ILE A 80 10.23 7.83 18.97
N LEU A 81 9.32 6.95 19.39
CA LEU A 81 9.13 6.58 20.80
C LEU A 81 10.33 5.86 21.42
N PHE A 82 11.07 5.07 20.63
CA PHE A 82 12.21 4.30 21.11
C PHE A 82 13.55 5.03 21.00
N PHE A 83 13.75 5.84 19.95
CA PHE A 83 15.07 6.42 19.65
C PHE A 83 15.17 7.94 19.83
N HIS A 84 14.06 8.65 20.01
CA HIS A 84 14.04 10.12 20.13
C HIS A 84 13.31 10.55 21.40
N ARG A 85 13.68 9.98 22.55
CA ARG A 85 13.08 10.33 23.85
C ARG A 85 13.64 11.62 24.45
N ASP A 86 14.81 12.05 24.01
CA ASP A 86 15.45 13.23 24.58
C ASP A 86 15.11 14.48 23.76
N PHE A 87 14.04 15.17 24.15
CA PHE A 87 13.63 16.42 23.52
C PHE A 87 14.49 17.62 23.93
N THR A 88 15.45 17.43 24.85
CA THR A 88 16.38 18.50 25.24
C THR A 88 17.57 18.61 24.29
N ASP A 89 17.86 17.56 23.52
CA ASP A 89 18.81 17.60 22.41
C ASP A 89 18.10 18.13 21.13
N PRO A 90 18.51 19.29 20.60
CA PRO A 90 17.94 19.85 19.37
C PRO A 90 18.01 18.90 18.17
N MET A 91 19.03 18.04 18.11
CA MET A 91 19.21 17.09 17.01
C MET A 91 18.15 15.99 17.06
N GLN A 92 17.88 15.45 18.25
CA GLN A 92 16.84 14.43 18.44
C GLN A 92 15.45 15.01 18.23
N ALA A 93 15.18 16.21 18.74
CA ALA A 93 13.90 16.89 18.52
C ALA A 93 13.62 17.12 17.04
N MET A 94 14.63 17.56 16.27
CA MET A 94 14.50 17.76 14.82
C MET A 94 14.28 16.43 14.07
N ALA A 95 14.99 15.36 14.46
CA ALA A 95 14.82 14.06 13.85
C ALA A 95 13.44 13.43 14.17
N ALA A 96 12.93 13.63 15.39
CA ALA A 96 11.56 13.26 15.77
C ALA A 96 10.52 14.00 14.92
N MET A 97 10.66 15.32 14.75
CA MET A 97 9.76 16.13 13.92
C MET A 97 9.78 15.70 12.45
N LYS A 98 10.97 15.40 11.90
CA LYS A 98 11.10 14.84 10.55
C LYS A 98 10.34 13.52 10.40
N ASN A 99 10.53 12.61 11.36
CA ASN A 99 9.84 11.32 11.36
C ASN A 99 8.32 11.49 11.53
N LEU A 100 7.89 12.46 12.34
CA LEU A 100 6.47 12.78 12.50
C LEU A 100 5.84 13.28 11.20
N ALA A 101 6.55 14.14 10.46
CA ALA A 101 6.13 14.60 9.13
C ALA A 101 6.05 13.44 8.12
N ILE A 102 7.01 12.50 8.15
CA ILE A 102 6.98 11.30 7.31
C ILE A 102 5.78 10.42 7.65
N ALA A 103 5.50 10.19 8.94
CA ALA A 103 4.32 9.45 9.39
C ALA A 103 3.02 10.12 8.92
N GLY A 104 2.94 11.45 9.01
CA GLY A 104 1.82 12.23 8.46
C GLY A 104 1.66 12.06 6.95
N GLY A 105 2.75 12.11 6.19
CA GLY A 105 2.75 11.87 4.74
C GLY A 105 2.27 10.46 4.36
N LEU A 106 2.66 9.45 5.14
CA LEU A 106 2.19 8.07 4.98
C LEU A 106 0.70 7.91 5.32
N LEU A 107 0.20 8.59 6.36
CA LEU A 107 -1.23 8.59 6.69
C LEU A 107 -2.06 9.29 5.62
N CYS A 108 -1.57 10.41 5.07
CA CYS A 108 -2.17 11.05 3.90
C CYS A 108 -2.21 10.07 2.73
N LEU A 109 -1.10 9.36 2.45
CA LEU A 109 -1.04 8.36 1.38
C LEU A 109 -2.02 7.21 1.59
N PHE A 110 -2.20 6.75 2.84
CA PHE A 110 -3.22 5.78 3.22
C PHE A 110 -4.64 6.27 2.90
N GLY A 111 -4.94 7.54 3.21
CA GLY A 111 -6.23 8.18 2.91
C GLY A 111 -6.47 8.36 1.40
N TYR A 112 -5.43 8.64 0.63
CA TYR A 112 -5.50 8.89 -0.82
C TYR A 112 -5.38 7.64 -1.70
N GLY A 113 -5.38 6.43 -1.12
CA GLY A 113 -5.07 5.15 -1.78
C GLY A 113 -5.96 4.70 -2.94
N ASN A 114 -6.72 5.58 -3.60
CA ASN A 114 -7.59 5.28 -4.74
C ASN A 114 -7.22 6.06 -6.02
N THR A 115 -5.94 6.41 -6.20
CA THR A 115 -5.49 7.02 -7.47
C THR A 115 -5.50 5.97 -8.59
N ARG A 116 -6.14 6.32 -9.71
CA ARG A 116 -6.40 5.49 -10.92
C ARG A 116 -5.20 4.71 -11.49
N TRP A 117 -3.96 5.04 -11.11
CA TRP A 117 -2.71 4.48 -11.61
C TRP A 117 -1.96 3.58 -10.61
N SER A 118 -2.52 3.31 -9.42
CA SER A 118 -2.02 2.23 -8.59
C SER A 118 -2.40 0.88 -9.21
N TYR A 119 -1.50 -0.11 -9.15
CA TYR A 119 -1.78 -1.47 -9.55
C TYR A 119 -3.08 -2.00 -8.90
N ASP A 120 -3.33 -1.64 -7.63
CA ASP A 120 -4.55 -2.02 -6.92
C ASP A 120 -5.80 -1.39 -7.53
N ALA A 121 -5.72 -0.14 -7.99
CA ALA A 121 -6.84 0.55 -8.65
C ALA A 121 -7.13 -0.06 -10.03
N LEU A 122 -6.08 -0.43 -10.78
CA LEU A 122 -6.21 -1.12 -12.06
C LEU A 122 -6.79 -2.54 -11.88
N ARG A 123 -6.37 -3.25 -10.83
CA ARG A 123 -6.87 -4.59 -10.50
C ARG A 123 -8.35 -4.56 -10.11
N ARG A 124 -8.78 -3.59 -9.30
CA ARG A 124 -10.20 -3.40 -8.95
C ARG A 124 -11.07 -3.15 -10.18
N ARG A 125 -10.65 -2.24 -11.07
CA ARG A 125 -11.37 -1.96 -12.33
C ARG A 125 -11.61 -3.22 -13.17
N ARG A 126 -10.56 -4.03 -13.37
CA ARG A 126 -10.70 -5.29 -14.14
C ARG A 126 -11.68 -6.26 -13.49
N HIS A 127 -11.66 -6.38 -12.16
CA HIS A 127 -12.61 -7.22 -11.44
C HIS A 127 -14.06 -6.73 -11.61
N ASP A 128 -14.27 -5.42 -11.51
CA ASP A 128 -15.60 -4.81 -11.67
C ASP A 128 -16.13 -4.99 -13.11
N GLU A 129 -15.26 -4.84 -14.12
CA GLU A 129 -15.58 -5.06 -15.54
C GLU A 129 -15.97 -6.52 -15.82
N ILE A 130 -15.22 -7.49 -15.28
CA ILE A 130 -15.56 -8.92 -15.43
C ILE A 130 -16.88 -9.25 -14.74
N ALA A 131 -17.11 -8.71 -13.54
CA ALA A 131 -18.36 -8.92 -12.81
C ALA A 131 -19.57 -8.33 -13.56
N ALA A 132 -19.41 -7.15 -14.18
CA ALA A 132 -20.44 -6.54 -15.01
C ALA A 132 -20.75 -7.40 -16.25
N HIS A 133 -19.71 -7.90 -16.94
CA HIS A 133 -19.88 -8.76 -18.10
C HIS A 133 -20.56 -10.10 -17.74
N GLU A 134 -20.20 -10.70 -16.60
CA GLU A 134 -20.89 -11.89 -16.09
C GLU A 134 -22.36 -11.62 -15.76
N ALA A 135 -22.67 -10.47 -15.16
CA ALA A 135 -24.05 -10.08 -14.86
C ALA A 135 -24.87 -9.90 -16.14
N GLU A 136 -24.28 -9.28 -17.17
CA GLU A 136 -24.90 -9.09 -18.49
C GLU A 136 -25.17 -10.45 -19.18
N LEU A 137 -24.20 -11.36 -19.20
CA LEU A 137 -24.37 -12.71 -19.74
C LEU A 137 -25.47 -13.51 -19.00
N ARG A 138 -25.60 -13.32 -17.68
CA ARG A 138 -26.66 -13.95 -16.89
C ARG A 138 -28.03 -13.36 -17.23
N ALA A 139 -28.13 -12.04 -17.43
CA ALA A 139 -29.37 -11.38 -17.85
C ALA A 139 -29.82 -11.86 -19.24
N VAL A 140 -28.92 -11.88 -20.22
CA VAL A 140 -29.22 -12.37 -21.58
C VAL A 140 -29.68 -13.84 -21.56
N ARG A 141 -29.05 -14.70 -20.76
CA ARG A 141 -29.49 -16.10 -20.61
C ARG A 141 -30.84 -16.23 -19.92
N ALA A 142 -31.16 -15.35 -18.97
CA ALA A 142 -32.44 -15.34 -18.28
C ALA A 142 -33.57 -14.87 -19.20
N GLU A 143 -33.31 -13.80 -19.98
CA GLU A 143 -34.23 -13.29 -21.01
C GLU A 143 -34.49 -14.34 -22.09
N GLY A 144 -33.44 -14.94 -22.67
CA GLY A 144 -33.62 -15.99 -23.68
C GLY A 144 -34.33 -17.24 -23.14
N ARG A 145 -34.20 -17.54 -21.84
CA ARG A 145 -34.95 -18.63 -21.20
C ARG A 145 -36.42 -18.25 -20.98
N ALA A 146 -36.71 -17.00 -20.63
CA ALA A 146 -38.09 -16.52 -20.50
C ALA A 146 -38.79 -16.51 -21.87
N GLU A 147 -38.11 -16.04 -22.90
CA GLU A 147 -38.62 -16.02 -24.28
C GLU A 147 -38.88 -17.44 -24.83
N ALA A 148 -38.02 -18.41 -24.49
CA ALA A 148 -38.23 -19.81 -24.85
C ALA A 148 -39.41 -20.47 -24.12
N ILE A 149 -39.79 -19.97 -22.93
CA ILE A 149 -40.95 -20.44 -22.17
C ILE A 149 -42.24 -19.81 -22.73
N ASP A 150 -42.19 -18.55 -23.15
CA ASP A 150 -43.34 -17.80 -23.68
C ASP A 150 -43.55 -17.98 -25.19
N ALA A 151 -42.60 -18.61 -25.89
CA ALA A 151 -42.72 -18.93 -27.30
C ALA A 151 -43.96 -19.81 -27.54
N PRO A 152 -44.93 -19.34 -28.35
CA PRO A 152 -46.13 -20.13 -28.62
C PRO A 152 -45.71 -21.45 -29.26
N VAL A 153 -46.21 -22.57 -28.73
CA VAL A 153 -46.04 -23.90 -29.32
C VAL A 153 -46.61 -23.84 -30.72
N VAL A 154 -45.74 -23.65 -31.73
CA VAL A 154 -46.13 -23.71 -33.13
C VAL A 154 -46.54 -25.15 -33.36
N ALA A 155 -47.84 -25.41 -33.26
CA ALA A 155 -48.45 -26.66 -33.66
C ALA A 155 -48.11 -26.85 -35.13
N ARG A 156 -47.09 -27.69 -35.40
CA ARG A 156 -46.77 -28.13 -36.74
C ARG A 156 -48.03 -28.81 -37.26
N ARG A 157 -48.77 -28.12 -38.13
CA ARG A 157 -49.95 -28.67 -38.77
C ARG A 157 -49.49 -29.83 -39.64
N PRO A 158 -49.97 -31.06 -39.39
CA PRO A 158 -49.74 -32.17 -40.31
C PRO A 158 -50.69 -31.98 -41.49
N TRP A 159 -50.12 -31.65 -42.65
CA TRP A 159 -50.70 -31.66 -44.01
C TRP A 159 -52.07 -30.99 -44.19
#